data_AF-A0A2P0QLS0-F1
#
_entry.id   AF-A0A2P0QLS0-F1
#
_cell.length_a   1.000
_cell.length_b   1.000
_cell.length_c   1.000
_cell.angle_alpha   90.00
_cell.angle_beta   90.00
_cell.angle_gamma   90.00
#
_symmetry.space_group_name_H-M   'P 1'
#
loop_
_entity.id
_entity.type
_entity.pdbx_description
1 polymer ?
#
loop_
_entity_poly.entity_id
_entity_poly.type
_entity_poly.pdbx_seq_one_letter_code
_entity_poly.pdbx_strand_id
1 'polypeptide(L)'
;KAGDLRVGLDILKRAALNAERDARRQITNDDIDMAYEVSQYLHLTQTIRTLNKEERKILQAFAEFNLEGKEMHAGGVYNIVHDTIGIGYTRFYEILKKMEAVRLIDLFYREGRGKTTVITLRYEPVKVLEHLAELRSV
;
A
#
# COMPACT_ATOMS: atom_id res chain seq x y z
N LYS A 1 -3.17 -6.80 12.22
CA LYS A 1 -1.92 -7.56 12.47
C LYS A 1 -0.87 -7.12 11.45
N ALA A 2 -0.11 -6.08 11.75
CA ALA A 2 0.94 -5.55 10.87
C ALA A 2 2.29 -6.02 11.41
N GLY A 3 2.91 -6.97 10.72
CA GLY A 3 4.17 -7.60 11.16
C GLY A 3 5.17 -7.61 10.01
N ASP A 4 5.47 -6.44 9.46
CA ASP A 4 6.48 -6.32 8.41
C ASP A 4 7.84 -6.00 9.02
N LEU A 5 8.71 -7.01 9.06
CA LEU A 5 10.09 -6.91 9.58
C LEU A 5 10.89 -5.77 8.96
N ARG A 6 10.60 -5.38 7.71
CA ARG A 6 11.30 -4.27 7.05
C ARG A 6 10.87 -2.91 7.57
N VAL A 7 9.58 -2.75 7.86
CA VAL A 7 9.05 -1.54 8.49
C VAL A 7 9.65 -1.43 9.89
N GLY A 8 9.69 -2.52 10.66
CA GLY A 8 10.36 -2.57 11.96
C GLY A 8 11.83 -2.12 11.90
N LEU A 9 12.59 -2.58 10.91
CA LEU A 9 13.98 -2.19 10.74
C LEU A 9 14.16 -0.72 10.34
N ASP A 10 13.30 -0.19 9.46
CA ASP A 10 13.34 1.22 9.05
C ASP A 10 12.97 2.17 10.21
N ILE A 11 12.00 1.79 11.03
CA ILE A 11 11.62 2.52 12.26
C ILE A 11 12.83 2.63 13.20
N LEU A 12 13.49 1.50 13.51
CA LEU A 12 14.65 1.51 14.40
C LEU A 12 15.79 2.38 13.88
N LYS A 13 16.08 2.32 12.57
CA LYS A 13 17.09 3.16 11.92
C LYS A 13 16.76 4.65 12.05
N ARG A 14 15.50 5.03 11.83
CA ARG A 14 15.06 6.44 11.93
C ARG A 14 15.01 6.96 13.35
N ALA A 15 14.53 6.14 14.29
CA ALA A 15 14.51 6.51 15.70
C ALA A 15 15.95 6.77 16.21
N ALA A 16 16.92 5.96 15.78
CA ALA A 16 18.33 6.20 16.05
C ALA A 16 18.84 7.51 15.42
N LEU A 17 18.50 7.79 14.15
CA LEU A 17 18.88 9.04 13.48
C LEU A 17 18.27 10.28 14.15
N ASN A 18 17.04 10.20 14.64
CA ASN A 18 16.38 11.29 15.36
C ASN A 18 17.08 11.57 16.70
N ALA A 19 17.36 10.52 17.48
CA ALA A 19 18.11 10.65 18.72
C ALA A 19 19.51 11.22 18.50
N GLU A 20 20.21 10.79 17.44
CA GLU A 20 21.54 11.29 17.08
C GLU A 20 21.50 12.78 16.68
N ARG A 21 20.48 13.21 15.91
CA ARG A 21 20.28 14.63 15.56
C ARG A 21 20.10 15.51 16.78
N ASP A 22 19.47 14.99 17.83
CA ASP A 22 19.29 15.68 19.11
C ASP A 22 20.50 15.51 20.06
N ALA A 23 21.61 14.93 19.58
CA ALA A 23 22.80 14.60 20.36
C ALA A 23 22.52 13.71 21.60
N ARG A 24 21.46 12.90 21.54
CA ARG A 24 21.07 11.96 22.60
C ARG A 24 21.72 10.60 22.39
N ARG A 25 22.05 9.94 23.51
CA ARG A 25 22.64 8.58 23.52
C ARG A 25 21.62 7.46 23.77
N GLN A 26 20.35 7.82 23.95
CA GLN A 26 19.24 6.89 24.12
C GLN A 26 18.09 7.28 23.20
N ILE A 27 17.48 6.25 22.61
CA ILE A 27 16.25 6.34 21.83
C ILE A 27 15.07 6.28 22.82
N THR A 28 14.12 7.20 22.69
CA THR A 28 12.89 7.23 23.49
C THR A 28 11.71 6.64 22.72
N ASN A 29 10.58 6.40 23.39
CA ASN A 29 9.36 5.98 22.70
C ASN A 29 8.88 7.05 21.69
N ASP A 30 9.02 8.33 22.02
CA ASP A 30 8.66 9.42 21.11
C ASP A 30 9.46 9.37 19.79
N ASP A 31 10.73 8.98 19.83
CA ASP A 31 11.53 8.78 18.61
C ASP A 31 10.99 7.64 17.75
N ILE A 32 10.51 6.57 18.40
CA ILE A 32 9.91 5.42 17.74
C ILE A 32 8.57 5.80 17.14
N ASP A 33 7.73 6.56 17.86
CA ASP A 33 6.41 6.99 17.40
C ASP A 33 6.54 7.94 16.21
N MET A 34 7.43 8.94 16.29
CA MET A 34 7.73 9.83 15.16
C MET A 34 8.33 9.06 13.97
N ALA A 35 9.24 8.13 14.23
CA ALA A 35 9.81 7.28 13.18
C ALA A 35 8.76 6.36 12.56
N TYR A 36 7.80 5.87 13.34
CA TYR A 36 6.69 5.04 12.91
C TYR A 36 5.79 5.79 11.95
N GLU A 37 5.35 7.00 12.31
CA GLU A 37 4.51 7.81 11.44
C GLU A 37 5.20 8.13 10.10
N VAL A 38 6.48 8.48 10.13
CA VAL A 38 7.23 8.82 8.90
C VAL A 38 7.55 7.57 8.06
N SER A 39 8.02 6.50 8.71
CA SER A 39 8.44 5.26 8.04
C SER A 39 7.24 4.55 7.38
N GLN A 40 6.09 4.54 8.06
CA GLN A 40 4.90 3.86 7.59
C GLN A 40 4.44 4.42 6.23
N TYR A 41 4.48 5.73 6.02
CA TYR A 41 3.91 6.34 4.82
C TYR A 41 4.93 6.84 3.78
N LEU A 42 6.23 6.88 4.10
CA LEU A 42 7.24 7.30 3.13
C LEU A 42 7.31 6.32 1.95
N HIS A 43 7.32 5.01 2.22
CA HIS A 43 7.31 3.98 1.18
C HIS A 43 6.06 4.11 0.30
N LEU A 44 4.89 4.32 0.91
CA LEU A 44 3.64 4.54 0.19
C LEU A 44 3.74 5.76 -0.74
N THR A 45 4.20 6.89 -0.21
CA THR A 45 4.35 8.15 -0.95
C THR A 45 5.31 8.01 -2.13
N GLN A 46 6.49 7.42 -1.90
CA GLN A 46 7.49 7.20 -2.94
C GLN A 46 6.98 6.24 -4.01
N THR A 47 6.32 5.17 -3.62
CA THR A 47 5.77 4.18 -4.56
C THR A 47 4.65 4.78 -5.40
N ILE A 48 3.68 5.49 -4.80
CA ILE A 48 2.57 6.12 -5.56
C ILE A 48 3.11 7.13 -6.59
N ARG A 49 4.18 7.87 -6.26
CA ARG A 49 4.83 8.81 -7.22
C ARG A 49 5.32 8.09 -8.48
N THR A 50 5.82 6.86 -8.36
CA THR A 50 6.29 6.07 -9.50
C THR A 50 5.16 5.41 -10.30
N LEU A 51 3.94 5.38 -9.77
CA LEU A 51 2.80 4.79 -10.47
C LEU A 51 2.31 5.72 -11.59
N ASN A 52 1.94 5.12 -12.72
CA ASN A 52 1.31 5.84 -13.83
C ASN A 52 -0.18 6.14 -13.54
N LYS A 53 -0.84 6.90 -14.42
CA LYS A 53 -2.25 7.30 -14.22
C LYS A 53 -3.21 6.11 -14.11
N GLU A 54 -2.98 5.04 -14.88
CA GLU A 54 -3.82 3.83 -14.85
C GLU A 54 -3.65 3.08 -13.54
N GLU A 55 -2.41 2.86 -13.12
CA GLU A 55 -2.04 2.19 -11.88
C GLU A 55 -2.59 2.95 -10.66
N ARG A 56 -2.54 4.28 -10.65
CA ARG A 56 -3.13 5.09 -9.58
C ARG A 56 -4.64 4.94 -9.50
N LYS A 57 -5.35 4.87 -10.64
CA LYS A 57 -6.81 4.64 -10.65
C LYS A 57 -7.17 3.26 -10.10
N ILE A 58 -6.38 2.24 -10.43
CA ILE A 58 -6.58 0.88 -9.92
C ILE A 58 -6.35 0.85 -8.40
N LEU A 59 -5.28 1.49 -7.91
CA LEU A 59 -5.01 1.59 -6.48
C LEU A 59 -6.12 2.35 -5.73
N GLN A 60 -6.65 3.43 -6.33
CA GLN A 60 -7.78 4.18 -5.80
C GLN A 60 -9.01 3.27 -5.66
N ALA A 61 -9.36 2.52 -6.70
CA ALA A 61 -10.48 1.59 -6.67
C ALA A 61 -10.32 0.54 -5.57
N PHE A 62 -9.11 -0.05 -5.40
CA PHE A 62 -8.85 -0.97 -4.30
C PHE A 62 -9.08 -0.34 -2.92
N ALA A 63 -8.64 0.90 -2.72
CA ALA A 63 -8.85 1.60 -1.44
C ALA A 63 -10.33 1.86 -1.16
N GLU A 64 -11.10 2.28 -2.18
CA GLU A 64 -12.55 2.48 -2.10
C GLU A 64 -13.28 1.17 -1.76
N PHE A 65 -12.96 0.06 -2.43
CA PHE A 65 -13.56 -1.24 -2.12
C PHE A 65 -13.27 -1.74 -0.71
N ASN A 66 -12.06 -1.50 -0.22
CA ASN A 66 -11.69 -1.89 1.13
C ASN A 66 -12.44 -1.07 2.19
N LEU A 67 -12.70 0.22 1.93
CA LEU A 67 -13.53 1.08 2.80
C LEU A 67 -14.98 0.61 2.87
N GLU A 68 -15.53 0.09 1.78
CA GLU A 68 -16.86 -0.50 1.74
C GLU A 68 -16.94 -1.85 2.48
N GLY A 69 -15.82 -2.35 3.03
CA GLY A 69 -15.76 -3.62 3.77
C GLY A 69 -15.94 -4.85 2.87
N LYS A 70 -15.82 -4.70 1.55
CA LYS A 70 -15.96 -5.80 0.59
C LYS A 70 -14.65 -6.59 0.48
N GLU A 71 -14.73 -7.92 0.52
CA GLU A 71 -13.59 -8.76 0.18
C GLU A 71 -13.23 -8.57 -1.29
N MET A 72 -11.99 -8.13 -1.54
CA MET A 72 -11.49 -7.88 -2.89
C MET A 72 -11.02 -9.19 -3.51
N HIS A 73 -11.89 -9.89 -4.22
CA HIS A 73 -11.50 -11.01 -5.08
C HIS A 73 -11.00 -10.49 -6.42
N ALA A 74 -9.86 -10.99 -6.90
CA ALA A 74 -9.24 -10.52 -8.16
C ALA A 74 -10.19 -10.56 -9.37
N GLY A 75 -11.05 -11.58 -9.46
CA GLY A 75 -12.06 -11.67 -10.53
C GLY A 75 -13.18 -10.63 -10.41
N GLY A 76 -13.65 -10.36 -9.19
CA GLY A 76 -14.68 -9.34 -8.94
C GLY A 76 -14.15 -7.93 -9.18
N VAL A 77 -12.92 -7.65 -8.72
CA VAL A 77 -12.31 -6.35 -8.94
C VAL A 77 -11.92 -6.15 -10.41
N TYR A 78 -11.48 -7.20 -11.10
CA TYR A 78 -11.21 -7.12 -12.55
C TYR A 78 -12.42 -6.61 -13.32
N ASN A 79 -13.62 -7.18 -13.09
CA ASN A 79 -14.82 -6.78 -13.81
C ASN A 79 -15.12 -5.28 -13.64
N ILE A 80 -15.03 -4.77 -12.41
CA ILE A 80 -15.35 -3.36 -12.15
C ILE A 80 -14.28 -2.42 -12.71
N VAL A 81 -13.00 -2.81 -12.58
CA VAL A 81 -11.88 -2.06 -13.16
C VAL A 81 -11.94 -2.08 -14.69
N HIS A 82 -12.34 -3.21 -15.29
CA HIS A 82 -12.58 -3.33 -16.72
C HIS A 82 -13.70 -2.40 -17.18
N ASP A 83 -14.82 -2.36 -16.47
CA ASP A 83 -15.95 -1.47 -16.78
C ASP A 83 -15.58 0.02 -16.63
N THR A 84 -14.69 0.35 -15.69
CA THR A 84 -14.31 1.74 -15.37
C THR A 84 -13.16 2.27 -16.23
N ILE A 85 -12.17 1.44 -16.55
CA ILE A 85 -10.90 1.84 -17.18
C ILE A 85 -10.70 1.18 -18.56
N GLY A 86 -11.45 0.12 -18.88
CA GLY A 86 -11.37 -0.57 -20.16
C GLY A 86 -10.10 -1.42 -20.35
N ILE A 87 -9.47 -1.89 -19.28
CA ILE A 87 -8.20 -2.62 -19.37
C ILE A 87 -8.43 -4.10 -19.67
N GLY A 88 -7.58 -4.71 -20.49
CA GLY A 88 -7.60 -6.15 -20.73
C GLY A 88 -7.11 -6.98 -19.54
N TYR A 89 -7.55 -8.23 -19.44
CA TYR A 89 -7.22 -9.17 -18.36
C TYR A 89 -5.72 -9.35 -18.11
N THR A 90 -4.93 -9.49 -19.19
CA THR A 90 -3.47 -9.65 -19.09
C THR A 90 -2.81 -8.44 -18.44
N ARG A 91 -3.18 -7.23 -18.89
CA ARG A 91 -2.61 -5.97 -18.39
C ARG A 91 -3.01 -5.70 -16.94
N PHE A 92 -4.24 -6.06 -16.55
CA PHE A 92 -4.66 -6.02 -15.15
C PHE A 92 -3.76 -6.89 -14.27
N TYR A 93 -3.49 -8.12 -14.68
CA TYR A 93 -2.68 -9.06 -13.89
C TYR A 93 -1.21 -8.64 -13.80
N GLU A 94 -0.67 -8.03 -14.86
CA GLU A 94 0.67 -7.42 -14.84
C GLU A 94 0.75 -6.27 -13.83
N ILE A 95 -0.25 -5.39 -13.82
CA ILE A 95 -0.33 -4.29 -12.84
C ILE A 95 -0.48 -4.86 -11.42
N LEU A 96 -1.30 -5.89 -11.23
CA LEU A 96 -1.47 -6.57 -9.94
C LEU A 96 -0.12 -7.10 -9.41
N LYS A 97 0.61 -7.83 -10.25
CA LYS A 97 1.95 -8.35 -9.91
C LYS A 97 2.93 -7.24 -9.63
N LYS A 98 2.90 -6.16 -10.39
CA LYS A 98 3.74 -4.99 -10.15
C LYS A 98 3.44 -4.39 -8.77
N MET A 99 2.16 -4.18 -8.44
CA MET A 99 1.71 -3.64 -7.15
C MET A 99 2.08 -4.55 -5.96
N GLU A 100 2.04 -5.86 -6.14
CA GLU A 100 2.53 -6.84 -5.16
C GLU A 100 4.06 -6.73 -5.00
N ALA A 101 4.81 -6.64 -6.10
CA ALA A 101 6.27 -6.52 -6.08
C ALA A 101 6.74 -5.23 -5.40
N VAL A 102 6.04 -4.11 -5.62
CA VAL A 102 6.28 -2.85 -4.91
C VAL A 102 5.57 -2.78 -3.56
N ARG A 103 4.93 -3.87 -3.11
CA ARG A 103 4.37 -4.02 -1.77
C ARG A 103 3.34 -2.96 -1.38
N LEU A 104 2.47 -2.62 -2.32
CA LEU A 104 1.24 -1.89 -2.03
C LEU A 104 0.10 -2.84 -1.64
N ILE A 105 0.12 -4.05 -2.20
CA ILE A 105 -0.89 -5.09 -1.97
C ILE A 105 -0.22 -6.42 -1.60
N ASP A 106 -1.02 -7.31 -1.02
CA ASP A 106 -0.74 -8.72 -0.85
C ASP A 106 -1.78 -9.56 -1.60
N LEU A 107 -1.30 -10.61 -2.27
CA LEU A 107 -2.14 -11.58 -2.96
C LEU A 107 -2.16 -12.89 -2.18
N PHE A 108 -3.32 -13.25 -1.64
CA PHE A 108 -3.53 -14.52 -0.98
C PHE A 108 -4.26 -15.47 -1.91
N TYR A 109 -3.56 -16.52 -2.34
CA TYR A 109 -4.14 -17.60 -3.13
C TYR A 109 -4.83 -18.59 -2.19
N ARG A 110 -6.17 -18.64 -2.24
CA ARG A 110 -6.95 -19.60 -1.45
C ARG A 110 -7.34 -20.77 -2.34
N GLU A 111 -6.90 -21.97 -2.00
CA GLU A 111 -7.32 -23.19 -2.68
C GLU A 111 -8.70 -23.64 -2.14
N GLY A 112 -9.73 -23.51 -2.98
CA GLY A 112 -11.12 -23.90 -2.71
C GLY A 112 -11.89 -24.06 -4.02
N ARG A 113 -13.24 -24.22 -3.98
CA ARG A 113 -14.13 -24.50 -5.14
C ARG A 113 -14.06 -23.49 -6.33
N GLY A 114 -13.19 -22.49 -6.27
CA GLY A 114 -12.72 -21.70 -7.41
C GLY A 114 -11.36 -21.07 -7.06
N LYS A 115 -10.48 -20.89 -8.05
CA LYS A 115 -9.21 -20.14 -7.90
C LYS A 115 -9.54 -18.68 -7.57
N THR A 116 -9.63 -18.36 -6.28
CA THR A 116 -9.95 -17.01 -5.82
C THR A 116 -8.71 -16.41 -5.17
N THR A 117 -8.12 -15.43 -5.85
CA THR A 117 -7.04 -14.61 -5.29
C THR A 117 -7.68 -13.47 -4.50
N VAL A 118 -7.44 -13.43 -3.20
CA VAL A 118 -7.88 -12.33 -2.33
C VAL A 118 -6.78 -11.28 -2.32
N ILE A 119 -7.16 -10.04 -2.61
CA ILE A 119 -6.28 -8.87 -2.63
C ILE A 119 -6.44 -8.16 -1.28
N THR A 120 -5.33 -7.88 -0.60
CA THR A 120 -5.31 -7.11 0.64
C THR A 120 -4.40 -5.90 0.49
N LEU A 121 -4.85 -4.72 0.89
CA LEU A 121 -4.00 -3.54 0.95
C LEU A 121 -3.04 -3.65 2.14
N ARG A 122 -1.77 -3.30 1.92
CA ARG A 122 -0.76 -3.25 2.99
C ARG A 122 -0.87 -2.00 3.85
N TYR A 123 -1.58 -0.99 3.36
CA TYR A 123 -1.78 0.30 3.99
C TYR A 123 -3.26 0.52 4.26
N GLU A 124 -3.56 1.37 5.24
CA GLU A 124 -4.94 1.77 5.50
C GLU A 124 -5.53 2.47 4.27
N PRO A 125 -6.73 2.09 3.82
CA PRO A 125 -7.29 2.61 2.58
C PRO A 125 -7.51 4.13 2.63
N VAL A 126 -7.86 4.68 3.81
CA VAL A 126 -7.98 6.14 4.01
C VAL A 126 -6.67 6.84 3.68
N LYS A 127 -5.54 6.34 4.20
CA LYS A 127 -4.20 6.91 3.98
C LYS A 127 -3.76 6.79 2.52
N VAL A 128 -4.11 5.70 1.85
CA VAL A 128 -3.85 5.53 0.41
C VAL A 128 -4.58 6.60 -0.40
N LEU A 129 -5.84 6.89 -0.06
CA LEU A 129 -6.61 7.94 -0.73
C LEU A 129 -6.08 9.35 -0.43
N GLU A 130 -5.70 9.64 0.81
CA GLU A 130 -5.08 10.91 1.20
C GLU A 130 -3.82 11.19 0.36
N HIS A 131 -2.88 10.24 0.30
CA HIS A 131 -1.65 10.42 -0.47
C HIS A 131 -1.86 10.43 -1.99
N LEU A 132 -2.88 9.75 -2.50
CA LEU A 132 -3.28 9.86 -3.91
C LEU A 132 -3.85 11.25 -4.22
N ALA A 133 -4.59 11.86 -3.29
CA ALA A 133 -5.15 13.20 -3.43
C ALA A 133 -4.06 14.28 -3.35
N GLU A 134 -3.11 14.16 -2.41
CA GLU A 134 -1.96 15.07 -2.29
C GLU A 134 -1.15 15.17 -3.59
N LEU A 135 -1.01 14.06 -4.32
CA LEU A 135 -0.30 14.02 -5.61
C LEU A 135 -1.07 14.60 -6.79
N ARG A 136 -2.38 14.85 -6.66
CA ARG A 136 -3.17 15.57 -7.68
C ARG A 136 -3.09 17.08 -7.51
N SER A 137 -2.68 17.54 -6.32
CA SER A 137 -2.59 18.94 -5.93
C SER A 137 -1.24 19.59 -6.29
N VAL A 138 -0.31 18.83 -6.86
CA VAL A 138 1.02 19.27 -7.34
C VAL A 138 1.08 19.10 -8.85
#